data_AF-A0A9E2S1D9-F1
#
_entry.id   AF-A0A9E2S1D9-F1
#
_cell.length_a   1.000
_cell.length_b   1.000
_cell.length_c   1.000
_cell.angle_alpha   90.00
_cell.angle_beta   90.00
_cell.angle_gamma   90.00
#
_symmetry.space_group_name_H-M   'P 1'
#
loop_
_entity.id
_entity.type
_entity.pdbx_description
1 polymer ?
#
loop_
_entity_poly.entity_id
_entity_poly.type
_entity_poly.pdbx_seq_one_letter_code
_entity_poly.pdbx_strand_id
1 'polypeptide(L)'
;MAPPRHEFRLHVGLVVAEALCASAFVVELDRALSGNGLSWVYTVEWPFLGGYAVYAWRRFLREEREGPPTPRDTEPDDETRRKLEEWNAYLDEVHRPPSGDA
;
A
#
# COMPACT_ATOMS: atom_id res chain seq x y z
N MET A 1 -0.80 -0.35 26.16
CA MET A 1 -0.60 0.24 24.82
C MET A 1 -0.79 -0.88 23.81
N ALA A 2 -2.02 -1.06 23.32
CA ALA A 2 -2.30 -2.12 22.34
C ALA A 2 -1.64 -1.70 21.01
N PRO A 3 -0.81 -2.55 20.39
CA PRO A 3 -0.29 -2.22 19.07
C PRO A 3 -1.48 -2.00 18.12
N PRO A 4 -1.40 -1.03 17.21
CA PRO A 4 -2.47 -0.79 16.26
C PRO A 4 -2.75 -2.11 15.52
N ARG A 5 -3.99 -2.60 15.62
CA ARG A 5 -4.40 -3.94 15.18
C ARG A 5 -4.05 -4.26 13.73
N HIS A 6 -3.75 -3.23 12.93
CA HIS A 6 -3.42 -3.31 11.52
C HIS A 6 -1.94 -3.64 11.26
N GLU A 7 -1.00 -2.99 11.96
CA GLU A 7 0.44 -3.30 11.88
C GLU A 7 0.71 -4.75 12.28
N PHE A 8 0.03 -5.23 13.32
CA PHE A 8 0.12 -6.63 13.74
C PHE A 8 -0.27 -7.61 12.62
N ARG A 9 -1.30 -7.29 11.82
CA ARG A 9 -1.70 -8.13 10.67
C ARG A 9 -0.63 -8.15 9.58
N LEU A 10 0.02 -7.02 9.30
CA LEU A 10 1.11 -6.95 8.33
C LEU A 10 2.30 -7.80 8.76
N HIS A 11 2.68 -7.74 10.04
CA HIS A 11 3.73 -8.60 10.59
C HIS A 11 3.36 -10.08 10.56
N VAL A 12 2.14 -10.43 10.96
CA VAL A 12 1.64 -11.82 10.91
C VAL A 12 1.62 -12.32 9.47
N GLY A 13 1.15 -11.52 8.52
CA GLY A 13 1.14 -11.85 7.09
C GLY A 13 2.55 -12.12 6.56
N LEU A 14 3.53 -11.28 6.93
CA LEU A 14 4.93 -11.49 6.57
C LEU A 14 5.47 -12.81 7.15
N VAL A 15 5.25 -13.06 8.44
CA VAL A 15 5.75 -14.28 9.11
C VAL A 15 5.15 -15.54 8.48
N VAL A 16 3.85 -15.51 8.15
CA VAL A 16 3.19 -16.64 7.46
C VAL A 16 3.78 -16.84 6.07
N ALA A 17 3.97 -15.78 5.29
CA ALA A 17 4.54 -15.86 3.94
C ALA A 17 5.98 -16.41 3.96
N GLU A 18 6.82 -15.90 4.85
CA GLU A 18 8.19 -16.38 5.06
C GLU A 18 8.22 -17.83 5.52
N ALA A 19 7.37 -18.22 6.47
CA ALA A 19 7.30 -19.61 6.93
C ALA A 19 6.91 -20.57 5.80
N LEU A 20 5.95 -20.19 4.95
CA LEU A 20 5.56 -20.98 3.78
C LEU A 20 6.71 -21.10 2.78
N CYS A 21 7.38 -19.98 2.44
CA CYS A 21 8.50 -19.99 1.50
C CYS A 21 9.68 -20.82 2.03
N ALA A 22 10.03 -20.67 3.30
CA ALA A 22 11.10 -21.43 3.93
C ALA A 22 10.78 -22.93 4.00
N SER A 23 9.54 -23.29 4.33
CA SER A 23 9.11 -24.70 4.36
C SER A 23 9.17 -25.33 2.98
N ALA A 24 8.68 -24.63 1.96
CA ALA A 24 8.70 -25.10 0.58
C ALA A 24 10.12 -25.21 0.03
N PHE A 25 11.00 -24.25 0.37
CA PHE A 25 12.43 -24.32 0.06
C PHE A 25 13.10 -25.56 0.63
N VAL A 26 12.86 -25.89 1.92
CA VAL A 26 13.47 -27.06 2.56
C VAL A 26 13.02 -28.36 1.90
N VAL A 27 11.73 -28.49 1.59
CA VAL A 27 11.19 -29.69 0.91
C VAL A 27 11.76 -29.83 -0.50
N GLU A 28 11.79 -28.75 -1.28
CA GLU A 28 12.30 -28.82 -2.65
C GLU A 28 13.83 -28.98 -2.69
N LEU A 29 14.56 -28.44 -1.71
CA LEU A 29 15.99 -28.68 -1.58
C LEU A 29 16.30 -30.16 -1.30
N ASP A 30 15.56 -30.79 -0.38
CA ASP A 30 15.69 -32.23 -0.10
C ASP A 30 15.41 -33.07 -1.36
N ARG A 31 14.35 -32.73 -2.11
CA ARG A 31 13.99 -33.38 -3.38
C ARG A 31 15.01 -33.14 -4.49
N ALA A 32 15.61 -31.96 -4.55
CA ALA A 32 16.66 -31.64 -5.52
C ALA A 32 17.92 -32.48 -5.25
N LEU A 33 18.29 -32.62 -3.98
CA LEU A 33 19.39 -33.48 -3.53
C LEU A 33 19.09 -34.97 -3.73
N SER A 34 17.83 -35.38 -3.67
CA SER A 34 17.39 -36.75 -3.98
C SER A 34 17.37 -37.07 -5.48
N GLY A 35 17.87 -36.18 -6.34
CA GLY A 35 18.05 -36.41 -7.78
C GLY A 35 16.92 -35.87 -8.67
N ASN A 36 15.96 -35.10 -8.13
CA ASN A 36 14.94 -34.46 -8.95
C ASN A 36 15.46 -33.15 -9.55
N GLY A 37 15.86 -33.17 -10.83
CA GLY A 37 16.37 -32.01 -11.55
C GLY A 37 15.41 -30.80 -11.59
N LEU A 38 14.09 -31.04 -11.61
CA LEU A 38 13.09 -29.95 -11.63
C LEU A 38 13.01 -29.19 -10.30
N SER A 39 13.31 -29.84 -9.18
CA SER A 39 13.25 -29.22 -7.86
C SER A 39 14.27 -28.09 -7.68
N TRP A 40 15.36 -28.07 -8.47
CA TRP A 40 16.34 -26.97 -8.45
C TRP A 40 15.75 -25.60 -8.78
N VAL A 41 14.79 -25.54 -9.72
CA VAL A 41 14.11 -24.28 -10.07
C VAL A 41 13.34 -23.77 -8.87
N TYR A 42 12.57 -24.66 -8.24
CA TYR A 42 11.76 -24.32 -7.08
C TYR A 42 12.61 -23.88 -5.88
N THR A 43 13.77 -24.52 -5.65
CA THR A 43 14.74 -24.10 -4.63
C THR A 43 15.20 -22.65 -4.79
N VAL A 44 15.21 -22.10 -6.02
CA VAL A 44 15.54 -20.68 -6.26
C VAL A 44 14.28 -19.80 -6.27
N GLU A 45 13.17 -20.31 -6.78
CA GLU A 45 11.89 -19.61 -6.87
C GLU A 45 11.32 -19.28 -5.48
N TRP A 46 11.35 -20.22 -4.53
CA TRP A 46 10.79 -20.02 -3.19
C TRP A 46 11.46 -18.88 -2.40
N PRO A 47 12.81 -18.78 -2.34
CA PRO A 47 13.49 -17.63 -1.76
C PRO A 47 13.14 -16.31 -2.46
N PHE A 48 12.97 -16.33 -3.79
CA PHE A 48 12.59 -15.13 -4.54
C PHE A 48 11.19 -14.66 -4.15
N LEU A 49 10.24 -15.59 -3.99
CA LEU A 49 8.90 -15.30 -3.48
C LEU A 49 8.92 -14.78 -2.03
N GLY A 50 9.78 -15.35 -1.16
CA GLY A 50 9.99 -14.83 0.20
C GLY A 50 10.49 -13.38 0.19
N GLY A 51 11.52 -13.10 -0.60
CA GLY A 51 12.02 -11.74 -0.81
C GLY A 51 10.96 -10.79 -1.36
N TYR A 52 10.11 -11.25 -2.29
CA TYR A 52 8.99 -10.48 -2.80
C TYR A 52 7.93 -10.21 -1.72
N ALA A 53 7.65 -11.17 -0.83
CA ALA A 53 6.74 -10.97 0.30
C ALA A 53 7.28 -9.87 1.26
N VAL A 54 8.59 -9.85 1.54
CA VAL A 54 9.24 -8.76 2.30
C VAL A 54 9.08 -7.42 1.59
N TYR A 55 9.25 -7.39 0.27
CA TYR A 55 9.06 -6.18 -0.53
C TYR A 55 7.62 -5.66 -0.44
N ALA A 56 6.63 -6.54 -0.67
CA ALA A 56 5.22 -6.21 -0.57
C ALA A 56 4.86 -5.71 0.83
N TRP A 57 5.34 -6.38 1.87
CA TRP A 57 5.17 -5.94 3.27
C TRP A 57 5.73 -4.54 3.52
N ARG A 58 6.95 -4.24 3.03
CA ARG A 58 7.54 -2.90 3.13
C ARG A 58 6.72 -1.86 2.38
N ARG A 59 6.16 -2.22 1.22
CA ARG A 59 5.31 -1.35 0.43
C ARG A 59 4.00 -1.05 1.16
N PHE A 60 3.32 -2.05 1.70
CA PHE A 60 2.09 -1.86 2.48
C PHE A 60 2.34 -1.01 3.73
N LEU A 61 3.45 -1.22 4.44
CA LEU A 61 3.84 -0.35 5.55
C LEU A 61 4.05 1.11 5.15
N ARG A 62 4.54 1.36 3.93
CA ARG A 62 4.73 2.70 3.40
C ARG A 62 3.39 3.35 3.07
N GLU A 63 2.52 2.64 2.36
CA GLU A 63 1.17 3.11 2.00
C GLU A 63 0.35 3.44 3.25
N GLU A 64 0.46 2.65 4.31
CA GLU A 64 -0.20 2.95 5.60
C GLU A 64 0.33 4.22 6.28
N ARG A 65 1.63 4.51 6.13
CA ARG A 65 2.24 5.72 6.70
C ARG A 65 1.93 6.98 5.90
N GLU A 66 1.91 6.85 4.58
CA GLU A 66 1.64 7.96 3.66
C GLU A 66 0.14 8.29 3.60
N GLY A 67 -0.73 7.32 3.92
CA GLY A 67 -2.17 7.48 3.85
C GLY A 67 -2.66 7.65 2.40
N PRO A 68 -3.98 7.61 2.14
CA PRO A 68 -4.48 8.00 0.82
C PRO A 68 -4.07 9.45 0.54
N PRO A 69 -3.58 9.77 -0.67
CA PRO A 69 -3.22 11.14 -1.03
C PRO A 69 -4.41 12.04 -0.74
N THR A 70 -4.23 13.01 0.15
CA THR A 70 -5.33 13.92 0.47
C THR A 70 -5.51 14.88 -0.70
N PRO A 71 -6.73 15.39 -0.95
CA PRO A 71 -6.95 16.41 -1.98
C PRO A 71 -6.11 17.69 -1.79
N ARG A 72 -5.43 17.87 -0.65
CA ARG A 72 -4.47 18.96 -0.40
C ARG A 72 -3.07 18.67 -0.95
N ASP A 73 -2.71 17.40 -1.11
CA ASP A 73 -1.38 16.97 -1.56
C ASP A 73 -1.27 16.94 -3.08
N THR A 74 -2.41 16.98 -3.77
CA THR A 74 -2.50 17.06 -5.23
C THR A 74 -2.78 18.50 -5.60
N GLU A 75 -1.81 19.17 -6.24
CA GLU A 75 -2.09 20.48 -6.83
C GLU A 75 -3.16 20.30 -7.90
N PRO A 76 -4.32 20.99 -7.80
CA PRO A 76 -5.37 20.84 -8.79
C PRO A 76 -4.86 21.26 -10.16
N ASP A 77 -5.23 20.50 -11.19
CA ASP A 77 -4.93 20.88 -12.57
C ASP A 77 -5.59 22.23 -12.93
N ASP A 78 -5.11 22.85 -14.01
CA ASP A 78 -5.54 24.19 -14.42
C ASP A 78 -7.06 24.31 -14.65
N GLU A 79 -7.71 23.25 -15.14
CA GLU A 79 -9.16 23.23 -15.35
C GLU A 79 -9.90 23.16 -14.01
N THR A 80 -9.46 22.28 -13.11
CA THR A 80 -10.01 22.14 -11.77
C THR A 80 -9.84 23.43 -10.97
N ARG A 81 -8.68 24.09 -11.07
CA ARG A 81 -8.41 25.40 -10.45
C ARG A 81 -9.36 26.48 -10.95
N ARG A 82 -9.60 26.57 -12.27
CA ARG A 82 -10.57 27.52 -12.84
C ARG A 82 -11.99 27.28 -12.32
N LYS A 83 -12.43 26.01 -12.30
CA LYS A 83 -13.76 25.64 -11.77
C LYS A 83 -13.91 25.99 -10.28
N LEU A 84 -12.86 25.78 -9.49
CA LEU A 84 -12.83 26.17 -8.08
C LEU A 84 -12.96 27.69 -7.89
N GLU A 85 -12.26 28.48 -8.71
CA GLU A 85 -12.34 29.95 -8.69
C GLU A 85 -13.76 30.44 -9.02
N GLU A 86 -14.38 29.90 -10.08
CA GLU A 86 -15.76 30.21 -10.47
C GLU A 86 -16.76 29.86 -9.36
N TRP A 87 -16.62 28.68 -8.75
CA TRP A 87 -17.46 28.23 -7.65
C TRP A 87 -17.32 29.11 -6.40
N ASN A 88 -16.09 29.47 -6.03
CA ASN A 88 -15.84 30.33 -4.88
C ASN A 88 -16.41 31.75 -5.11
N ALA A 89 -16.31 32.29 -6.32
CA ALA A 89 -16.91 33.56 -6.69
C ALA A 89 -18.44 33.52 -6.59
N TYR A 90 -19.06 32.41 -7.04
CA TYR A 90 -20.49 32.20 -6.88
C TYR A 90 -20.90 32.12 -5.39
N LEU A 91 -20.14 31.40 -4.58
CA LEU A 91 -20.42 31.30 -3.14
C LEU A 91 -20.33 32.64 -2.42
N ASP A 92 -19.38 33.51 -2.78
CA ASP A 92 -19.26 34.87 -2.25
C ASP A 92 -20.48 35.72 -2.62
N GLU A 93 -20.95 35.62 -3.86
CA GLU A 93 -22.17 36.30 -4.31
C GLU A 93 -23.39 35.88 -3.49
N VAL A 94 -23.53 34.57 -3.23
CA VAL A 94 -24.66 34.00 -2.49
C VAL A 94 -24.57 34.26 -0.98
N HIS A 95 -23.37 34.22 -0.40
CA HIS A 95 -23.16 34.47 1.03
C HIS A 95 -23.01 35.94 1.39
N ARG A 96 -23.05 36.85 0.40
CA ARG A 96 -23.11 38.27 0.67
C ARG A 96 -24.34 38.54 1.56
N PRO A 97 -24.15 39.09 2.77
CA PRO A 97 -25.29 39.44 3.60
C PRO A 97 -26.18 40.41 2.81
N PRO A 98 -27.52 40.27 2.87
CA PRO A 98 -28.40 41.24 2.23
C PRO A 98 -27.99 42.62 2.74
N SER A 99 -27.67 43.54 1.83
CA SER A 99 -27.40 44.94 2.15
C SER A 99 -28.64 45.49 2.82
N GLY A 100 -28.65 45.45 4.15
CA GLY A 100 -29.75 45.91 4.97
C GLY A 100 -29.85 47.42 4.83
N ASP A 101 -30.87 47.84 4.08
CA ASP A 101 -31.46 49.15 4.21
C ASP A 101 -32.10 49.21 5.61
N ALA A 102 -31.45 49.92 6.54
CA ALA A 102 -31.98 50.30 7.85
C ALA A 102 -31.73 51.78 8.09
#